data_AF-A0A6B3FTQ1-F1
#
_entry.id   AF-A0A6B3FTQ1-F1
#
_cell.length_a   1.000
_cell.length_b   1.000
_cell.length_c   1.000
_cell.angle_alpha   90.00
_cell.angle_beta   90.00
_cell.angle_gamma   90.00
#
_symmetry.space_group_name_H-M   'P 1'
#
loop_
_entity.id
_entity.type
_entity.pdbx_description
1 polymer ?
#
loop_
_entity_poly.entity_id
_entity_poly.type
_entity_poly.pdbx_seq_one_letter_code
_entity_poly.pdbx_strand_id
1 'polypeptide(L)'
;QEALSLVGPEAEGALREVLDDPELGGLARVWLAERGAADVPPPAQELVFWLTVDTIAAQLAAEGNSEELRALVEGLAGQHSGFFEAAWRVDHPATADVLEAMGRLHPDRKVAKDARKAAFKARSRDGA
;
A
#
# COMPACT_ATOMS: atom_id res chain seq x y z
N GLN A 1 9.71 3.11 -3.54
CA GLN A 1 10.12 2.45 -4.81
C GLN A 1 11.28 3.12 -5.54
N GLU A 2 11.39 4.46 -5.53
CA GLU A 2 12.40 5.19 -6.33
C GLU A 2 13.84 4.68 -6.15
N ALA A 3 14.25 4.38 -4.92
CA ALA A 3 15.59 3.85 -4.65
C ALA A 3 15.89 2.53 -5.39
N LEU A 4 14.91 1.63 -5.50
CA LEU A 4 15.09 0.34 -6.19
C LEU A 4 15.16 0.48 -7.72
N SER A 5 14.71 1.61 -8.26
CA SER A 5 14.88 1.92 -9.69
C SER A 5 16.34 2.19 -10.07
N LEU A 6 17.17 2.55 -9.08
CA LEU A 6 18.58 2.90 -9.25
C LEU A 6 19.53 1.69 -9.18
N VAL A 7 19.04 0.51 -8.79
CA VAL A 7 19.86 -0.69 -8.65
C VAL A 7 19.72 -1.64 -9.84
N GLY A 8 20.86 -2.24 -10.23
CA GLY A 8 20.98 -3.17 -11.35
C GLY A 8 20.73 -4.64 -10.95
N PRO A 9 20.87 -5.58 -11.91
CA PRO A 9 20.64 -7.01 -11.72
C PRO A 9 21.41 -7.64 -10.54
N GLU A 10 22.51 -7.03 -10.13
CA GLU A 10 23.37 -7.47 -9.03
C GLU A 10 22.64 -7.45 -7.68
N ALA A 11 21.55 -6.68 -7.57
CA ALA A 11 20.70 -6.61 -6.39
C ALA A 11 19.77 -7.82 -6.24
N GLU A 12 19.62 -8.68 -7.26
CA GLU A 12 18.67 -9.81 -7.23
C GLU A 12 18.89 -10.72 -6.01
N GLY A 13 20.14 -11.06 -5.68
CA GLY A 13 20.45 -11.92 -4.54
C GLY A 13 19.93 -11.33 -3.23
N ALA A 14 20.24 -10.06 -2.95
CA ALA A 14 19.80 -9.38 -1.73
C ALA A 14 18.27 -9.23 -1.67
N LEU A 15 17.61 -8.98 -2.81
CA LEU A 15 16.15 -8.87 -2.87
C LEU A 15 15.47 -10.23 -2.66
N ARG A 16 16.09 -11.33 -3.09
CA ARG A 16 15.62 -12.69 -2.80
C ARG A 16 15.70 -13.03 -1.31
N GLU A 17 16.72 -12.54 -0.61
CA GLU A 17 16.91 -12.79 0.84
C GLU A 17 15.80 -12.17 1.71
N VAL A 18 15.18 -11.07 1.25
CA VAL A 18 14.15 -10.35 2.01
C VAL A 18 12.72 -10.69 1.57
N LEU A 19 12.52 -11.74 0.76
CA LEU A 19 11.18 -12.07 0.25
C LEU A 19 10.17 -12.41 1.34
N ASP A 20 10.64 -12.96 2.47
CA ASP A 20 9.81 -13.31 3.63
C ASP A 20 9.72 -12.17 4.65
N ASP A 21 10.39 -11.04 4.39
CA ASP A 21 10.29 -9.86 5.23
C ASP A 21 8.92 -9.19 5.04
N PRO A 22 8.20 -8.88 6.13
CA PRO A 22 6.85 -8.33 6.06
C PRO A 22 6.78 -6.90 5.51
N GLU A 23 7.88 -6.14 5.54
CA GLU A 23 7.95 -4.75 5.08
C GLU A 23 8.65 -4.65 3.72
N LEU A 24 9.73 -5.40 3.53
CA LEU A 24 10.58 -5.33 2.34
C LEU A 24 10.15 -6.29 1.23
N GLY A 25 9.54 -7.43 1.59
CA GLY A 25 9.22 -8.51 0.66
C GLY A 25 8.28 -8.07 -0.47
N GLY A 26 7.37 -7.13 -0.19
CA GLY A 26 6.44 -6.60 -1.19
C GLY A 26 7.17 -5.88 -2.32
N LEU A 27 8.05 -4.94 -1.98
CA LEU A 27 8.84 -4.19 -2.95
C LEU A 27 9.88 -5.05 -3.67
N ALA A 28 10.48 -6.01 -2.97
CA ALA A 28 11.39 -6.97 -3.58
C ALA A 28 10.69 -7.79 -4.67
N ARG A 29 9.46 -8.26 -4.42
CA ARG A 29 8.67 -8.99 -5.43
C ARG A 29 8.34 -8.15 -6.64
N VAL A 30 7.95 -6.89 -6.45
CA VAL A 30 7.66 -5.99 -7.59
C VAL A 30 8.91 -5.82 -8.45
N TRP A 31 10.06 -5.54 -7.83
CA TRP A 31 11.32 -5.37 -8.56
C TRP A 31 11.73 -6.62 -9.34
N LEU A 32 11.60 -7.81 -8.72
CA LEU A 32 11.92 -9.10 -9.35
C LEU A 32 10.96 -9.40 -10.52
N ALA A 33 9.66 -9.15 -10.34
CA ALA A 33 8.65 -9.38 -11.36
C ALA A 33 8.83 -8.47 -12.58
N GLU A 34 9.13 -7.18 -12.38
CA GLU A 34 9.40 -6.21 -13.46
C GLU A 34 10.60 -6.62 -14.33
N ARG A 35 11.52 -7.42 -13.78
CA ARG A 35 12.70 -7.93 -14.49
C ARG A 35 12.54 -9.35 -15.02
N GLY A 36 11.34 -9.92 -14.89
CA GLY A 36 11.05 -11.28 -15.37
C GLY A 36 11.82 -12.36 -14.62
N ALA A 37 12.19 -12.12 -13.36
CA ALA A 37 12.86 -13.12 -12.54
C ALA A 37 11.95 -14.35 -12.38
N ALA A 38 12.51 -15.54 -12.56
CA ALA A 38 11.79 -16.78 -12.36
C ALA A 38 11.62 -17.10 -10.86
N ASP A 39 10.62 -17.93 -10.56
CA ASP A 39 10.39 -18.52 -9.24
C ASP A 39 10.20 -17.50 -8.11
N VAL A 40 9.53 -16.37 -8.41
CA VAL A 40 9.09 -15.40 -7.41
C VAL A 40 7.74 -15.86 -6.85
N PRO A 41 7.65 -16.24 -5.57
CA PRO A 41 6.37 -16.68 -5.01
C PRO A 41 5.39 -15.52 -4.93
N PRO A 42 4.08 -15.78 -5.10
CA PRO A 42 3.05 -14.76 -4.97
C PRO A 42 3.03 -14.20 -3.54
N PRO A 43 2.75 -12.90 -3.35
CA PRO A 43 2.66 -12.32 -2.02
C PRO A 43 1.44 -12.85 -1.27
N ALA A 44 1.57 -12.95 0.06
CA ALA A 44 0.43 -13.11 0.94
C ALA A 44 -0.50 -11.89 0.85
N GLN A 45 -1.78 -12.06 1.15
CA GLN A 45 -2.77 -10.99 1.05
C GLN A 45 -2.42 -9.81 1.98
N GLU A 46 -1.93 -10.10 3.18
CA GLU A 46 -1.50 -9.13 4.17
C GLU A 46 -0.40 -8.23 3.62
N LEU A 47 0.59 -8.82 2.94
CA LEU A 47 1.70 -8.10 2.31
C LEU A 47 1.22 -7.21 1.16
N VAL A 48 0.22 -7.65 0.39
CA VAL A 48 -0.38 -6.83 -0.68
C VAL A 48 -1.03 -5.57 -0.08
N PHE A 49 -1.79 -5.71 0.99
CA PHE A 49 -2.41 -4.55 1.64
C PHE A 49 -1.38 -3.66 2.34
N TRP A 50 -0.36 -4.24 2.98
CA TRP A 50 0.74 -3.50 3.58
C TRP A 50 1.44 -2.62 2.53
N LEU A 51 1.84 -3.22 1.41
CA LEU A 51 2.48 -2.49 0.30
C LEU A 51 1.56 -1.42 -0.31
N THR A 52 0.26 -1.69 -0.39
CA THR A 52 -0.72 -0.70 -0.88
C THR A 52 -0.78 0.52 0.04
N VAL A 53 -0.81 0.31 1.36
CA VAL A 53 -0.77 1.39 2.35
C VAL A 53 0.55 2.17 2.24
N ASP A 54 1.68 1.47 2.21
CA ASP A 54 3.02 2.09 2.09
C ASP A 54 3.13 2.95 0.82
N THR A 55 2.66 2.44 -0.32
CA THR A 55 2.69 3.17 -1.59
C THR A 55 1.87 4.45 -1.53
N ILE A 56 0.65 4.41 -0.96
CA ILE A 56 -0.18 5.61 -0.83
C ILE A 56 0.46 6.59 0.16
N ALA A 57 1.04 6.11 1.26
CA ALA A 57 1.73 6.94 2.23
C ALA A 57 2.93 7.69 1.60
N ALA A 58 3.72 6.98 0.78
CA ALA A 58 4.81 7.57 0.04
C ALA A 58 4.32 8.64 -0.95
N GLN A 59 3.24 8.37 -1.70
CA GLN A 59 2.68 9.35 -2.63
C GLN A 59 2.10 10.59 -1.93
N LEU A 60 1.43 10.41 -0.80
CA LEU A 60 0.97 11.52 0.04
C LEU A 60 2.12 12.40 0.50
N ALA A 61 3.26 11.81 0.85
CA ALA A 61 4.45 12.54 1.27
C ALA A 61 5.14 13.29 0.11
N ALA A 62 5.12 12.73 -1.10
CA ALA A 62 5.78 13.29 -2.27
C ALA A 62 4.95 14.37 -2.98
N GLU A 63 3.68 14.10 -3.25
CA GLU A 63 2.85 14.90 -4.16
C GLU A 63 1.65 15.60 -3.48
N GLY A 64 1.39 15.29 -2.20
CA GLY A 64 0.24 15.84 -1.48
C GLY A 64 -1.09 15.33 -2.05
N ASN A 65 -2.00 16.22 -2.43
CA ASN A 65 -3.34 15.87 -2.93
C ASN A 65 -3.44 15.99 -4.47
N SER A 66 -2.49 15.40 -5.21
CA SER A 66 -2.40 15.42 -6.68
C SER A 66 -3.60 14.74 -7.38
N GLU A 67 -3.77 14.99 -8.69
CA GLU A 67 -4.83 14.33 -9.48
C GLU A 67 -4.54 12.84 -9.64
N GLU A 68 -3.26 12.49 -9.79
CA GLU A 68 -2.74 11.13 -9.85
C GLU A 68 -3.09 10.35 -8.58
N LEU A 69 -2.89 10.96 -7.40
CA LEU A 69 -3.26 10.33 -6.14
C LEU A 69 -4.78 10.13 -6.02
N ARG A 70 -5.59 11.08 -6.49
CA ARG A 70 -7.06 10.92 -6.50
C ARG A 70 -7.47 9.74 -7.38
N ALA A 71 -6.91 9.65 -8.58
CA ALA A 71 -7.17 8.54 -9.50
C ALA A 71 -6.76 7.18 -8.90
N LEU A 72 -5.61 7.13 -8.20
CA LEU A 72 -5.17 5.93 -7.49
C LEU A 72 -6.16 5.53 -6.38
N VAL A 73 -6.57 6.48 -5.54
CA VAL A 73 -7.52 6.25 -4.44
C VAL A 73 -8.88 5.77 -4.96
N GLU A 74 -9.37 6.37 -6.04
CA GLU A 74 -10.61 5.96 -6.71
C GLU A 74 -10.53 4.54 -7.27
N GLY A 75 -9.43 4.24 -7.99
CA GLY A 75 -9.19 2.91 -8.56
C GLY A 75 -9.16 1.81 -7.50
N LEU A 76 -8.43 2.01 -6.41
CA LEU A 76 -8.30 1.04 -5.33
C LEU A 76 -9.64 0.78 -4.63
N ALA A 77 -10.40 1.83 -4.31
CA ALA A 77 -11.71 1.69 -3.69
C ALA A 77 -12.74 1.01 -4.61
N GLY A 78 -12.63 1.22 -5.93
CA GLY A 78 -13.50 0.62 -6.93
C GLY A 78 -13.23 -0.85 -7.22
N GLN A 79 -11.97 -1.29 -7.09
CA GLN A 79 -11.57 -2.68 -7.40
C GLN A 79 -12.00 -3.69 -6.34
N HIS A 80 -12.07 -3.28 -5.07
CA HIS A 80 -12.38 -4.18 -3.96
C HIS A 80 -13.40 -3.58 -2.99
N SER A 81 -14.64 -4.08 -3.03
CA SER A 81 -15.71 -3.67 -2.10
C SER A 81 -15.38 -3.93 -0.62
N GLY A 82 -14.44 -4.84 -0.34
CA GLY A 82 -13.89 -5.13 0.99
C GLY A 82 -12.62 -4.39 1.35
N PHE A 83 -12.12 -3.48 0.50
CA PHE A 83 -10.82 -2.82 0.67
C PHE A 83 -10.67 -2.20 2.05
N PHE A 84 -11.60 -1.32 2.45
CA PHE A 84 -11.49 -0.62 3.74
C PHE A 84 -11.57 -1.55 4.93
N GLU A 85 -12.34 -2.65 4.84
CA GLU A 85 -12.41 -3.65 5.89
C GLU A 85 -11.08 -4.39 6.04
N ALA A 86 -10.44 -4.77 4.94
CA ALA A 86 -9.11 -5.37 5.01
C ALA A 86 -8.05 -4.35 5.48
N ALA A 87 -8.04 -3.16 4.90
CA ALA A 87 -7.02 -2.14 5.09
C ALA A 87 -6.90 -1.65 6.53
N TRP A 88 -8.00 -1.45 7.27
CA TRP A 88 -7.89 -0.98 8.67
C TRP A 88 -7.22 -1.99 9.60
N ARG A 89 -7.18 -3.28 9.20
CA ARG A 89 -6.55 -4.36 9.96
C ARG A 89 -5.07 -4.54 9.63
N VAL A 90 -4.52 -3.79 8.67
CA VAL A 90 -3.10 -3.83 8.31
C VAL A 90 -2.27 -3.26 9.44
N ASP A 91 -1.18 -3.95 9.79
CA ASP A 91 -0.19 -3.50 10.76
C ASP A 91 0.88 -2.65 10.05
N HIS A 92 0.55 -1.38 9.81
CA HIS A 92 1.43 -0.41 9.16
C HIS A 92 1.26 0.96 9.85
N PRO A 93 2.35 1.67 10.20
CA PRO A 93 2.27 2.93 10.96
C PRO A 93 1.39 4.01 10.31
N ALA A 94 1.39 4.09 8.98
CA ALA A 94 0.60 5.06 8.21
C ALA A 94 -0.85 4.65 7.91
N THR A 95 -1.34 3.47 8.36
CA THR A 95 -2.67 2.95 7.97
C THR A 95 -3.79 3.95 8.24
N ALA A 96 -3.82 4.53 9.45
CA ALA A 96 -4.86 5.49 9.82
C ALA A 96 -4.83 6.76 8.95
N ASP A 97 -3.64 7.30 8.70
CA ASP A 97 -3.46 8.55 7.96
C ASP A 97 -3.78 8.38 6.47
N VAL A 98 -3.40 7.23 5.89
CA VAL A 98 -3.76 6.85 4.52
C VAL A 98 -5.28 6.74 4.38
N LEU A 99 -5.96 6.02 5.27
CA LEU A 99 -7.42 5.86 5.22
C LEU A 99 -8.15 7.20 5.40
N GLU A 100 -7.62 8.10 6.23
CA GLU A 100 -8.15 9.45 6.39
C GLU A 100 -7.97 10.28 5.11
N ALA A 101 -6.79 10.23 4.49
CA ALA A 101 -6.54 10.91 3.23
C ALA A 101 -7.45 10.39 2.12
N MET A 102 -7.65 9.06 2.01
CA MET A 102 -8.61 8.47 1.08
C MET A 102 -10.03 9.03 1.31
N GLY A 103 -10.45 9.13 2.57
CA GLY A 103 -11.74 9.71 2.94
C GLY A 103 -11.90 11.19 2.60
N ARG A 104 -10.79 11.95 2.53
CA ARG A 104 -10.77 13.34 2.10
C ARG A 104 -10.78 13.48 0.57
N LEU A 105 -10.11 12.57 -0.13
CA LEU A 105 -9.85 12.66 -1.58
C LEU A 105 -10.96 12.04 -2.44
N HIS A 106 -11.65 11.01 -1.97
CA HIS A 106 -12.57 10.25 -2.80
C HIS A 106 -13.85 11.05 -3.16
N PRO A 107 -14.26 11.12 -4.44
CA PRO A 107 -15.41 11.93 -4.87
C PRO A 107 -16.77 11.32 -4.46
N ASP A 108 -16.88 9.99 -4.40
CA ASP A 108 -18.07 9.31 -3.88
C ASP A 108 -18.17 9.47 -2.36
N ARG A 109 -19.26 10.09 -1.89
CA ARG A 109 -19.51 10.40 -0.48
C ARG A 109 -19.66 9.16 0.41
N LYS A 110 -20.19 8.05 -0.12
CA LYS A 110 -20.36 6.79 0.61
C LYS A 110 -18.99 6.15 0.82
N VAL A 111 -18.20 6.04 -0.24
CA VAL A 111 -16.82 5.53 -0.16
C VAL A 111 -15.98 6.37 0.78
N ALA A 112 -16.03 7.70 0.65
CA ALA A 112 -15.34 8.63 1.55
C ALA A 112 -15.75 8.46 3.03
N LYS A 113 -17.02 8.13 3.30
CA LYS A 113 -17.52 7.86 4.66
C LYS A 113 -16.97 6.54 5.20
N ASP A 114 -16.92 5.50 4.38
CA ASP A 114 -16.43 4.18 4.80
C ASP A 114 -14.91 4.19 5.04
N ALA A 115 -14.15 4.93 4.23
CA ALA A 115 -12.72 5.21 4.48
C ALA A 115 -12.48 5.90 5.84
N ARG A 116 -13.25 6.95 6.17
CA ARG A 116 -13.15 7.64 7.48
C ARG A 116 -13.47 6.74 8.66
N LYS A 117 -14.47 5.85 8.52
CA LYS A 117 -14.77 4.85 9.57
C LYS A 117 -13.61 3.88 9.75
N ALA A 118 -13.01 3.42 8.66
CA ALA A 118 -11.85 2.54 8.68
C ALA A 118 -10.65 3.23 9.35
N ALA A 119 -10.39 4.50 9.05
CA ALA A 119 -9.36 5.30 9.71
C ALA A 119 -9.60 5.37 11.24
N PHE A 120 -10.84 5.61 11.67
CA PHE A 120 -11.20 5.62 13.09
C PHE A 120 -10.97 4.26 13.77
N LYS A 121 -11.32 3.15 13.11
CA LYS A 121 -11.05 1.80 13.60
C LYS A 121 -9.55 1.54 13.77
N ALA A 122 -8.73 1.92 12.77
CA ALA A 122 -7.28 1.77 12.82
C ALA A 122 -6.67 2.52 14.02
N ARG A 123 -7.00 3.81 14.20
CA ARG A 123 -6.50 4.59 15.36
C ARG A 123 -6.90 3.99 16.70
N SER A 124 -8.10 3.43 16.79
CA SER A 124 -8.62 2.83 18.02
C SER A 124 -7.90 1.52 18.38
N ARG A 125 -7.36 0.82 17.39
CA ARG A 125 -6.55 -0.39 17.58
C ARG A 125 -5.12 -0.02 18.02
N ASP A 126 -4.53 0.99 17.38
CA ASP A 126 -3.13 1.37 17.63
C ASP A 126 -2.94 2.08 18.99
N GLY A 127 -4.04 2.59 19.58
CA GLY A 127 -4.06 3.20 20.92
C GLY A 127 -4.49 2.27 22.06
N ALA A 128 -4.76 0.99 21.79
CA ALA A 128 -5.16 -0.03 22.77
C ALA A 128 -3.96 -0.90 23.20
#